data_AF-A0A442F0U2-F1
#
_entry.id   AF-A0A442F0U2-F1
#
_cell.length_a   1.000
_cell.length_b   1.000
_cell.length_c   1.000
_cell.angle_alpha   90.00
_cell.angle_beta   90.00
_cell.angle_gamma   90.00
#
_symmetry.space_group_name_H-M   'P 1'
#
loop_
_entity.id
_entity.type
_entity.pdbx_description
1 polymer ?
#
loop_
_entity_poly.entity_id
_entity_poly.type
_entity_poly.pdbx_seq_one_letter_code
_entity_poly.pdbx_strand_id
1 'polypeptide(L)'
;MADTALVALISTLVLVGTIAIIAIALRWRRKRRRARGNPNPAGDYAARTAWTGGRGALNYSSFVFMDVDGDGKFGQADRPIAGIVVRAYDEKGAFLAAVRTNNGGFANFVMSVKKHRATLRAPGTYRFSVSVPKGWRVSTGNEDQWLRLDSVPGAPSGLAGEDLPKAVGLSPGRFIRGRTATEAVLHVMGKGRVLESRALLPGDFLIGLASDSDTLTISGAGLDRRLALTPYPADLGLLRPDAIAAGAALEAIGFDDVTILPFQKIPCGHAGLDWRNLNALTSQYVKDSEGYLNGNLSRGRVAYTSSGHPAEFAAATPFGFHSIMLTAAWLASEGEVALVESWLHDELVASDEIALSALAPVHYAPMLKAVTRVRISTKHYWQAVLDGLLLVR
;
A
#
# COMPACT_ATOMS: atom_id res chain seq x y z
N MET A 1 22.90 54.42 16.80
CA MET A 1 22.23 53.32 16.06
C MET A 1 22.27 51.98 16.82
N ALA A 2 23.29 51.69 17.64
CA ALA A 2 23.35 50.45 18.43
C ALA A 2 22.34 50.39 19.60
N ASP A 3 22.11 51.51 20.31
CA ASP A 3 21.20 51.54 21.47
C ASP A 3 19.73 51.31 21.12
N THR A 4 19.29 51.84 19.98
CA THR A 4 17.91 51.64 19.49
C THR A 4 17.65 50.19 19.09
N ALA A 5 18.66 49.48 18.57
CA ALA A 5 18.55 48.07 18.22
C ALA A 5 18.52 47.17 19.47
N LEU A 6 19.31 47.51 20.49
CA LEU A 6 19.34 46.79 21.76
C LEU A 6 18.01 46.94 22.53
N VAL A 7 17.45 48.16 22.59
CA VAL A 7 16.15 48.43 23.22
C VAL A 7 15.00 47.72 22.49
N ALA A 8 15.05 47.68 21.14
CA ALA A 8 14.07 46.93 20.35
C ALA A 8 14.18 45.41 20.59
N LEU A 9 15.39 44.86 20.70
CA LEU A 9 15.62 43.45 20.98
C LEU A 9 15.10 43.05 22.38
N ILE A 10 15.41 43.86 23.39
CA ILE A 10 14.94 43.64 24.78
C ILE A 10 13.41 43.73 24.84
N SER A 11 12.81 44.75 24.20
CA SER A 11 11.35 44.90 24.16
C SER A 11 10.66 43.72 23.48
N THR A 12 11.26 43.19 22.41
CA THR A 12 10.74 42.01 21.70
C THR A 12 10.83 40.75 22.58
N LEU A 13 11.94 40.55 23.29
CA LEU A 13 12.12 39.43 24.22
C LEU A 13 11.12 39.48 25.39
N VAL A 14 10.89 40.67 25.96
CA VAL A 14 9.89 40.87 27.02
C VAL A 14 8.47 40.59 26.51
N LEU A 15 8.14 41.05 25.30
CA LEU A 15 6.83 40.80 24.69
C LEU A 15 6.61 39.30 24.44
N VAL A 16 7.60 38.61 23.86
CA VAL A 16 7.57 37.16 23.62
C VAL A 16 7.46 36.38 24.93
N GLY A 17 8.24 36.75 25.95
CA GLY A 17 8.19 36.15 27.29
C GLY A 17 6.81 36.32 27.94
N THR A 18 6.21 37.52 27.82
CA THR A 18 4.88 37.81 28.36
C THR A 18 3.79 36.97 27.65
N ILE A 19 3.84 36.89 26.32
CA ILE A 19 2.93 36.06 25.53
C ILE A 19 3.06 34.58 25.91
N ALA A 20 4.28 34.08 26.11
CA ALA A 20 4.53 32.71 26.53
C ALA A 20 3.96 32.41 27.93
N ILE A 21 4.15 33.31 28.89
CA ILE A 21 3.59 33.18 30.25
C ILE A 21 2.06 33.18 30.23
N ILE A 22 1.44 34.08 29.44
CA ILE A 22 -0.02 34.12 29.26
C ILE A 22 -0.52 32.79 28.64
N ALA A 23 0.17 32.29 27.61
CA ALA A 23 -0.18 31.02 26.97
C ALA A 23 -0.09 29.83 27.94
N ILE A 24 0.96 29.79 28.78
CA ILE A 24 1.14 28.77 29.81
C ILE A 24 0.03 28.88 30.88
N ALA A 25 -0.26 30.08 31.38
CA ALA A 25 -1.31 30.31 32.37
C ALA A 25 -2.69 29.89 31.84
N LEU A 26 -3.02 30.22 30.58
CA LEU A 26 -4.25 29.79 29.92
C LEU A 26 -4.30 28.27 29.73
N ARG A 27 -3.19 27.63 29.38
CA ARG A 27 -3.08 26.17 29.25
C ARG A 27 -3.31 25.48 30.60
N TRP A 28 -2.71 25.99 31.68
CA TRP A 28 -2.89 25.50 33.04
C TRP A 28 -4.33 25.69 33.53
N ARG A 29 -4.94 26.85 33.26
CA ARG A 29 -6.35 27.12 33.60
C ARG A 29 -7.30 26.15 32.89
N ARG A 30 -7.07 25.88 31.60
CA ARG A 30 -7.83 24.88 30.84
C ARG A 30 -7.64 23.47 31.39
N LYS A 31 -6.41 23.08 31.75
CA LYS A 31 -6.10 21.77 32.36
C LYS A 31 -6.83 21.60 33.71
N ARG A 32 -6.78 22.61 34.59
CA ARG A 32 -7.50 22.59 35.87
C ARG A 32 -9.02 22.55 35.73
N ARG A 33 -9.60 23.24 34.74
CA ARG A 33 -11.04 23.16 34.46
C ARG A 33 -11.48 21.77 33.98
N ARG A 34 -10.67 21.11 33.14
CA ARG A 34 -10.96 19.74 32.67
C ARG A 34 -10.85 18.71 33.79
N ALA A 35 -9.94 18.91 34.74
CA ALA A 35 -9.69 17.99 35.85
C ALA A 35 -10.72 18.08 36.98
N ARG A 36 -11.56 19.12 37.04
CA ARG A 36 -12.45 19.36 38.18
C ARG A 36 -13.72 18.51 38.23
N GLY A 37 -14.04 17.76 37.16
CA GLY A 37 -15.19 16.85 37.13
C GLY A 37 -16.51 17.51 37.59
N ASN A 38 -17.51 16.69 37.91
CA ASN A 38 -18.65 17.10 38.71
C ASN A 38 -18.46 16.49 40.12
N PRO A 39 -18.50 17.26 41.21
CA PRO A 39 -18.37 16.69 42.56
C PRO A 39 -19.57 15.81 42.96
N ASN A 40 -20.67 15.86 42.22
CA ASN A 40 -21.83 15.01 42.42
C ASN A 40 -21.76 13.76 41.53
N PRO A 41 -21.51 12.55 42.08
CA PRO A 41 -21.43 11.32 41.31
C PRO A 41 -22.75 10.93 40.62
N ALA A 42 -23.90 11.45 41.08
CA ALA A 42 -25.17 11.28 40.38
C ALA A 42 -25.20 11.94 38.99
N GLY A 43 -24.24 12.85 38.71
CA GLY A 43 -24.07 13.50 37.43
C GLY A 43 -23.17 12.75 36.43
N ASP A 44 -22.41 11.75 36.86
CA ASP A 44 -21.39 11.11 36.02
C ASP A 44 -21.98 10.24 34.90
N TYR A 45 -23.17 9.67 35.15
CA TYR A 45 -23.94 8.89 34.19
C TYR A 45 -25.30 9.53 33.86
N ALA A 46 -25.49 10.81 34.21
CA ALA A 46 -26.74 11.50 33.96
C ALA A 46 -27.03 11.55 32.45
N ALA A 47 -28.21 11.06 32.07
CA ALA A 47 -28.65 11.08 30.68
C ALA A 47 -28.76 12.52 30.17
N ARG A 48 -28.26 12.76 28.96
CA ARG A 48 -28.39 14.07 28.30
C ARG A 48 -29.85 14.31 27.94
N THR A 49 -30.48 15.30 28.55
CA THR A 49 -31.87 15.69 28.25
C THR A 49 -31.95 16.85 27.26
N ALA A 50 -30.92 17.70 27.19
CA ALA A 50 -30.84 18.82 26.25
C ALA A 50 -29.90 18.51 25.08
N TRP A 51 -30.47 18.29 23.89
CA TRP A 51 -29.74 17.98 22.66
C TRP A 51 -29.39 19.21 21.82
N THR A 52 -29.45 20.43 22.39
CA THR A 52 -29.06 21.62 21.63
C THR A 52 -27.53 21.74 21.55
N GLY A 53 -27.02 21.94 20.32
CA GLY A 53 -25.61 22.23 20.05
C GLY A 53 -24.67 21.01 20.02
N GLY A 54 -24.03 20.81 18.86
CA GLY A 54 -22.80 20.03 18.70
C GLY A 54 -21.58 20.95 18.67
N ARG A 55 -20.55 20.66 19.45
CA ARG A 55 -19.25 21.39 19.42
C ARG A 55 -18.07 20.50 19.01
N GLY A 56 -18.34 19.23 18.76
CA GLY A 56 -17.37 18.24 18.35
C GLY A 56 -17.08 18.29 16.86
N ALA A 57 -16.32 17.31 16.38
CA ALA A 57 -16.20 17.00 14.97
C ALA A 57 -16.17 15.48 14.82
N LEU A 58 -16.58 15.01 13.66
CA LEU A 58 -16.52 13.60 13.27
C LEU A 58 -15.77 13.48 11.96
N ASN A 59 -15.23 12.29 11.67
CA ASN A 59 -14.75 11.96 10.34
C ASN A 59 -15.92 11.42 9.53
N TYR A 60 -16.14 11.99 8.35
CA TYR A 60 -16.99 11.45 7.32
C TYR A 60 -16.08 10.90 6.24
N SER A 61 -16.06 9.58 6.08
CA SER A 61 -14.93 8.90 5.44
C SER A 61 -15.34 8.12 4.21
N SER A 62 -14.50 8.18 3.19
CA SER A 62 -14.57 7.29 2.02
C SER A 62 -13.62 6.12 2.25
N PHE A 63 -14.09 4.91 1.96
CA PHE A 63 -13.31 3.67 2.08
C PHE A 63 -12.93 3.18 0.69
N VAL A 64 -11.65 2.93 0.48
CA VAL A 64 -11.10 2.37 -0.77
C VAL A 64 -10.42 1.04 -0.44
N PHE A 65 -10.65 0.05 -1.30
CA PHE A 65 -10.03 -1.27 -1.18
C PHE A 65 -9.42 -1.73 -2.51
N MET A 66 -8.40 -2.58 -2.40
CA MET A 66 -7.92 -3.39 -3.50
C MET A 66 -8.91 -4.54 -3.70
N ASP A 67 -9.58 -4.54 -4.84
CA ASP A 67 -10.47 -5.61 -5.28
C ASP A 67 -9.64 -6.70 -5.94
N VAL A 68 -9.35 -7.75 -5.17
CA VAL A 68 -8.39 -8.80 -5.50
C VAL A 68 -9.03 -9.85 -6.40
N ASP A 69 -10.29 -10.21 -6.17
CA ASP A 69 -11.01 -11.19 -6.98
C ASP A 69 -11.83 -10.55 -8.13
N GLY A 70 -11.97 -9.22 -8.12
CA GLY A 70 -12.56 -8.44 -9.19
C GLY A 70 -14.09 -8.44 -9.18
N ASP A 71 -14.73 -8.81 -8.08
CA ASP A 71 -16.19 -8.94 -7.99
C ASP A 71 -16.92 -7.62 -7.68
N GLY A 72 -16.18 -6.54 -7.43
CA GLY A 72 -16.71 -5.22 -7.13
C GLY A 72 -17.31 -5.12 -5.73
N LYS A 73 -16.98 -6.00 -4.80
CA LYS A 73 -17.43 -5.98 -3.40
C LYS A 73 -16.21 -6.10 -2.49
N PHE A 74 -16.33 -5.55 -1.30
CA PHE A 74 -15.30 -5.74 -0.29
C PHE A 74 -15.60 -7.02 0.50
N GLY A 75 -14.84 -8.07 0.24
CA GLY A 75 -14.95 -9.39 0.85
C GLY A 75 -13.65 -9.86 1.53
N GLN A 76 -13.58 -11.17 1.77
CA GLN A 76 -12.45 -11.78 2.49
C GLN A 76 -11.17 -11.84 1.64
N ALA A 77 -11.29 -11.86 0.31
CA ALA A 77 -10.15 -11.80 -0.60
C ALA A 77 -9.50 -10.39 -0.62
N ASP A 78 -10.28 -9.36 -0.33
CA ASP A 78 -9.91 -7.95 -0.55
C ASP A 78 -9.22 -7.30 0.63
N ARG A 79 -8.50 -6.22 0.36
CA ARG A 79 -7.75 -5.51 1.40
C ARG A 79 -7.93 -4.01 1.31
N PRO A 80 -7.90 -3.30 2.45
CA PRO A 80 -7.80 -1.85 2.43
C PRO A 80 -6.53 -1.43 1.66
N ILE A 81 -6.63 -0.32 0.92
CA ILE A 81 -5.49 0.24 0.18
C ILE A 81 -5.11 1.61 0.75
N ALA A 82 -3.83 1.79 1.08
CA ALA A 82 -3.29 3.07 1.53
C ALA A 82 -2.78 3.91 0.34
N GLY A 83 -2.80 5.23 0.49
CA GLY A 83 -2.18 6.17 -0.45
C GLY A 83 -3.09 6.70 -1.56
N ILE A 84 -4.31 6.19 -1.69
CA ILE A 84 -5.27 6.62 -2.72
C ILE A 84 -5.87 7.98 -2.35
N VAL A 85 -5.87 8.91 -3.29
CA VAL A 85 -6.39 10.26 -3.07
C VAL A 85 -7.90 10.28 -3.30
N VAL A 86 -8.64 10.76 -2.30
CA VAL A 86 -10.06 11.10 -2.42
C VAL A 86 -10.21 12.61 -2.34
N ARG A 87 -10.96 13.19 -3.27
CA ARG A 87 -11.27 14.63 -3.31
C ARG A 87 -12.71 14.87 -2.88
N ALA A 88 -12.94 15.93 -2.12
CA ALA A 88 -14.27 16.42 -1.78
C ALA A 88 -14.54 17.75 -2.48
N TYR A 89 -15.75 17.90 -3.00
CA TYR A 89 -16.26 19.10 -3.64
C TYR A 89 -17.61 19.48 -3.02
N ASP A 90 -17.96 20.77 -3.04
CA ASP A 90 -19.30 21.22 -2.68
C ASP A 90 -20.32 21.03 -3.82
N GLU A 91 -21.57 21.39 -3.56
CA GLU A 91 -22.69 21.28 -4.50
C GLU A 91 -22.48 22.05 -5.81
N LYS A 92 -21.62 23.09 -5.80
CA LYS A 92 -21.31 23.93 -6.97
C LYS A 92 -20.10 23.40 -7.74
N GLY A 93 -19.53 22.28 -7.30
CA GLY A 93 -18.31 21.71 -7.86
C GLY A 93 -17.02 22.40 -7.40
N ALA A 94 -17.07 23.28 -6.39
CA ALA A 94 -15.86 23.89 -5.86
C ALA A 94 -15.06 22.88 -5.04
N PHE A 95 -13.76 22.82 -5.28
CA PHE A 95 -12.86 21.93 -4.55
C PHE A 95 -12.73 22.34 -3.08
N LEU A 96 -12.91 21.37 -2.18
CA LEU A 96 -12.82 21.58 -0.73
C LEU A 96 -11.53 21.03 -0.14
N ALA A 97 -11.21 19.76 -0.43
CA ALA A 97 -10.01 19.10 0.09
C ALA A 97 -9.65 17.84 -0.70
N ALA A 98 -8.40 17.41 -0.58
CA ALA A 98 -7.91 16.11 -1.00
C ALA A 98 -7.30 15.39 0.22
N VAL A 99 -7.70 14.14 0.45
CA VAL A 99 -7.24 13.32 1.57
C VAL A 99 -6.80 11.97 1.04
N ARG A 100 -5.67 11.46 1.52
CA ARG A 100 -5.19 10.11 1.18
C ARG A 100 -5.79 9.07 2.11
N THR A 101 -6.05 7.88 1.59
CA THR A 101 -6.43 6.74 2.41
C THR A 101 -5.29 6.32 3.32
N ASN A 102 -5.62 6.05 4.58
CA ASN A 102 -4.68 5.57 5.59
C ASN A 102 -4.50 4.03 5.52
N ASN A 103 -3.80 3.43 6.47
CA ASN A 103 -3.58 1.98 6.51
C ASN A 103 -4.86 1.14 6.66
N GLY A 104 -5.97 1.77 7.06
CA GLY A 104 -7.29 1.15 7.11
C GLY A 104 -8.11 1.37 5.84
N GLY A 105 -7.56 1.96 4.77
CA GLY A 105 -8.28 2.25 3.53
C GLY A 105 -9.19 3.48 3.59
N PHE A 106 -9.14 4.27 4.68
CA PHE A 106 -10.06 5.39 4.89
C PHE A 106 -9.42 6.74 4.55
N ALA A 107 -10.07 7.50 3.66
CA ALA A 107 -9.84 8.93 3.49
C ALA A 107 -10.83 9.69 4.38
N ASN A 108 -10.32 10.37 5.40
CA ASN A 108 -11.12 10.96 6.48
C ASN A 108 -11.32 12.47 6.29
N PHE A 109 -12.56 12.91 6.05
CA PHE A 109 -12.91 14.32 5.96
C PHE A 109 -13.51 14.80 7.28
N VAL A 110 -12.92 15.84 7.87
CA VAL A 110 -13.41 16.38 9.15
C VAL A 110 -14.72 17.13 8.90
N MET A 111 -15.79 16.71 9.59
CA MET A 111 -17.13 17.28 9.52
C MET A 111 -17.48 18.03 10.81
N SER A 112 -17.85 19.31 10.70
CA SER A 112 -18.39 20.09 11.83
C SER A 112 -18.87 21.49 11.44
N VAL A 113 -20.01 21.93 12.01
CA VAL A 113 -20.51 23.32 11.84
C VAL A 113 -19.78 24.38 12.68
N LYS A 114 -18.98 23.98 13.68
CA LYS A 114 -18.32 24.93 14.61
C LYS A 114 -16.82 25.11 14.36
N LYS A 115 -16.11 24.08 13.90
CA LYS A 115 -14.68 24.12 13.62
C LYS A 115 -14.40 24.74 12.25
N HIS A 116 -13.61 25.80 12.22
CA HIS A 116 -13.27 26.49 10.97
C HIS A 116 -12.42 25.65 10.01
N ARG A 117 -11.61 24.71 10.52
CA ARG A 117 -10.75 23.81 9.71
C ARG A 117 -11.44 22.52 9.27
N ALA A 118 -12.72 22.33 9.61
CA ALA A 118 -13.45 21.19 9.09
C ALA A 118 -13.64 21.37 7.57
N THR A 119 -13.52 20.28 6.81
CA THR A 119 -13.78 20.29 5.36
C THR A 119 -15.27 20.43 5.09
N LEU A 120 -16.09 19.67 5.83
CA LEU A 120 -17.54 19.62 5.65
C LEU A 120 -18.19 20.46 6.76
N ARG A 121 -18.62 21.68 6.42
CA ARG A 121 -18.98 22.72 7.41
C ARG A 121 -20.44 23.10 7.42
N ALA A 122 -21.19 22.77 6.37
CA ALA A 122 -22.56 23.19 6.19
C ALA A 122 -23.43 22.00 5.73
N PRO A 123 -24.74 22.03 5.96
CA PRO A 123 -25.64 21.14 5.25
C PRO A 123 -25.59 21.43 3.74
N GLY A 124 -25.86 20.41 2.94
CA GLY A 124 -25.79 20.48 1.48
C GLY A 124 -25.33 19.17 0.87
N THR A 125 -25.27 19.12 -0.45
CA THR A 125 -24.76 17.96 -1.19
C THR A 125 -23.27 18.11 -1.42
N TYR A 126 -22.53 17.02 -1.22
CA TYR A 126 -21.09 16.96 -1.44
C TYR A 126 -20.76 15.84 -2.41
N ARG A 127 -19.80 16.09 -3.30
CA ARG A 127 -19.23 15.06 -4.18
C ARG A 127 -17.92 14.56 -3.61
N PHE A 128 -17.77 13.25 -3.49
CA PHE A 128 -16.52 12.56 -3.20
C PHE A 128 -16.05 11.85 -4.46
N SER A 129 -14.78 12.06 -4.82
CA SER A 129 -14.17 11.56 -6.05
C SER A 129 -12.87 10.83 -5.75
N VAL A 130 -12.82 9.53 -6.02
CA VAL A 130 -11.64 8.69 -5.84
C VAL A 130 -10.72 8.80 -7.05
N SER A 131 -9.44 9.06 -6.81
CA SER A 131 -8.44 9.11 -7.88
C SER A 131 -8.04 7.70 -8.27
N VAL A 132 -8.21 7.37 -9.55
CA VAL A 132 -7.79 6.08 -10.10
C VAL A 132 -6.32 6.19 -10.53
N PRO A 133 -5.39 5.39 -9.96
CA PRO A 133 -4.00 5.40 -10.42
C PRO A 133 -3.90 5.00 -11.89
N LYS A 134 -2.84 5.47 -12.58
CA LYS A 134 -2.63 5.17 -14.00
C LYS A 134 -2.57 3.65 -14.22
N GLY A 135 -3.37 3.16 -15.16
CA GLY A 135 -3.41 1.74 -15.51
C GLY A 135 -4.27 0.89 -14.57
N TRP A 136 -5.00 1.49 -13.63
CA TRP A 136 -5.95 0.79 -12.76
C TRP A 136 -7.39 0.95 -13.28
N ARG A 137 -8.28 0.09 -12.79
CA ARG A 137 -9.73 0.13 -13.07
C ARG A 137 -10.52 0.28 -11.77
N VAL A 138 -11.70 0.89 -11.87
CA VAL A 138 -12.69 0.92 -10.79
C VAL A 138 -13.63 -0.26 -10.99
N SER A 139 -13.59 -1.23 -10.08
CA SER A 139 -14.41 -2.43 -10.20
C SER A 139 -15.85 -2.22 -9.71
N THR A 140 -16.05 -1.28 -8.78
CA THR A 140 -17.36 -0.92 -8.23
C THR A 140 -18.14 0.07 -9.11
N GLY A 141 -17.50 0.76 -10.05
CA GLY A 141 -18.11 1.79 -10.91
C GLY A 141 -18.72 2.99 -10.16
N ASN A 142 -18.23 3.30 -8.96
CA ASN A 142 -18.76 4.33 -8.06
C ASN A 142 -17.65 5.26 -7.51
N GLU A 143 -16.61 5.53 -8.30
CA GLU A 143 -15.50 6.41 -7.93
C GLU A 143 -15.95 7.84 -7.64
N ASP A 144 -17.06 8.27 -8.25
CA ASP A 144 -17.73 9.53 -7.99
C ASP A 144 -19.06 9.30 -7.27
N GLN A 145 -19.22 9.89 -6.08
CA GLN A 145 -20.40 9.72 -5.25
C GLN A 145 -20.90 11.06 -4.72
N TRP A 146 -22.21 11.27 -4.77
CA TRP A 146 -22.88 12.45 -4.24
C TRP A 146 -23.67 12.06 -3.01
N LEU A 147 -23.42 12.72 -1.88
CA LEU A 147 -24.12 12.47 -0.62
C LEU A 147 -24.61 13.77 0.00
N ARG A 148 -25.81 13.73 0.59
CA ARG A 148 -26.42 14.87 1.28
C ARG A 148 -26.09 14.85 2.77
N LEU A 149 -25.65 16.00 3.28
CA LEU A 149 -25.48 16.25 4.71
C LEU A 149 -26.57 17.20 5.20
N ASP A 150 -27.20 16.84 6.32
CA ASP A 150 -28.24 17.64 6.97
C ASP A 150 -27.75 18.19 8.31
N SER A 151 -28.34 19.33 8.69
CA SER A 151 -28.15 19.89 10.03
C SER A 151 -28.93 19.06 11.04
N VAL A 152 -28.21 18.41 11.95
CA VAL A 152 -28.82 17.59 13.02
C VAL A 152 -28.45 18.19 14.37
N PRO A 153 -29.38 18.92 15.03
CA PRO A 153 -29.16 19.43 16.37
C PRO A 153 -28.78 18.31 17.34
N GLY A 154 -27.72 18.52 18.11
CA GLY A 154 -27.26 17.57 19.13
C GLY A 154 -26.30 16.50 18.64
N ALA A 155 -26.23 16.28 17.32
CA ALA A 155 -25.20 15.45 16.72
C ALA A 155 -23.80 16.00 17.08
N PRO A 156 -22.78 15.15 17.30
CA PRO A 156 -21.47 15.59 17.75
C PRO A 156 -20.84 16.69 16.89
N SER A 157 -20.97 16.60 15.56
CA SER A 157 -20.51 17.57 14.55
C SER A 157 -21.54 18.68 14.24
N GLY A 158 -22.80 18.51 14.68
CA GLY A 158 -23.95 19.29 14.22
C GLY A 158 -24.43 18.97 12.80
N LEU A 159 -23.86 17.94 12.15
CA LEU A 159 -24.25 17.44 10.83
C LEU A 159 -24.35 15.92 10.87
N ALA A 160 -25.23 15.35 10.04
CA ALA A 160 -25.22 13.92 9.73
C ALA A 160 -25.45 13.74 8.23
N GLY A 161 -24.84 12.70 7.66
CA GLY A 161 -25.17 12.28 6.30
C GLY A 161 -26.39 11.35 6.30
N GLU A 162 -27.10 11.32 5.18
CA GLU A 162 -28.16 10.33 4.93
C GLU A 162 -27.62 8.89 4.92
N ASP A 163 -26.37 8.74 4.46
CA ASP A 163 -25.59 7.50 4.46
C ASP A 163 -24.09 7.87 4.54
N LEU A 164 -23.21 6.89 4.41
CA LEU A 164 -21.77 7.05 4.18
C LEU A 164 -21.44 6.82 2.70
N PRO A 165 -20.30 7.35 2.19
CA PRO A 165 -19.81 6.96 0.88
C PRO A 165 -19.67 5.43 0.81
N LYS A 166 -20.22 4.82 -0.24
CA LYS A 166 -20.06 3.40 -0.53
C LYS A 166 -18.58 3.09 -0.75
N ALA A 167 -18.18 1.87 -0.41
CA ALA A 167 -16.83 1.38 -0.67
C ALA A 167 -16.49 1.49 -2.17
N VAL A 168 -15.26 1.90 -2.48
CA VAL A 168 -14.74 1.99 -3.85
C VAL A 168 -13.65 0.93 -4.05
N GLY A 169 -13.91 0.00 -4.97
CA GLY A 169 -12.99 -1.07 -5.33
C GLY A 169 -12.10 -0.63 -6.48
N LEU A 170 -10.79 -0.76 -6.29
CA LEU A 170 -9.78 -0.52 -7.32
C LEU A 170 -8.99 -1.78 -7.57
N SER A 171 -8.60 -2.00 -8.82
CA SER A 171 -7.72 -3.11 -9.18
C SER A 171 -6.69 -2.70 -10.24
N PRO A 172 -5.43 -3.14 -10.12
CA PRO A 172 -4.41 -2.82 -11.11
C PRO A 172 -4.75 -3.51 -12.43
N GLY A 173 -4.40 -2.85 -13.53
CA GLY A 173 -4.39 -3.48 -14.84
C GLY A 173 -3.43 -4.66 -14.82
N ARG A 174 -3.90 -5.82 -15.27
CA ARG A 174 -3.08 -7.04 -15.31
C ARG A 174 -2.35 -7.08 -16.64
N PHE A 175 -1.07 -7.35 -16.59
CA PHE A 175 -0.24 -7.58 -17.77
C PHE A 175 0.89 -8.54 -17.43
N ILE A 176 1.45 -9.14 -18.47
CA ILE A 176 2.68 -9.93 -18.41
C ILE A 176 3.71 -9.19 -19.25
N ARG A 177 4.89 -9.00 -18.70
CA ARG A 177 6.05 -8.54 -19.46
C ARG A 177 7.24 -9.46 -19.28
N GLY A 178 8.19 -9.34 -20.18
CA GLY A 178 9.46 -10.05 -20.12
C GLY A 178 10.26 -9.79 -21.38
N ARG A 179 11.36 -10.52 -21.52
CA ARG A 179 12.26 -10.44 -22.67
C ARG A 179 12.60 -11.83 -23.13
N THR A 180 12.84 -12.02 -24.42
CA THR A 180 13.34 -13.29 -24.95
C THR A 180 14.43 -13.06 -25.98
N ALA A 181 15.40 -13.96 -26.07
CA ALA A 181 16.43 -13.94 -27.11
C ALA A 181 16.06 -14.81 -28.32
N THR A 182 15.04 -15.66 -28.17
CA THR A 182 14.61 -16.62 -29.19
C THR A 182 13.10 -16.57 -29.37
N GLU A 183 12.63 -17.15 -30.47
CA GLU A 183 11.20 -17.29 -30.70
C GLU A 183 10.58 -18.33 -29.76
N ALA A 184 9.36 -18.07 -29.33
CA ALA A 184 8.54 -18.99 -28.55
C ALA A 184 7.06 -18.67 -28.76
N VAL A 185 6.17 -19.50 -28.23
CA VAL A 185 4.73 -19.25 -28.21
C VAL A 185 4.28 -19.09 -26.78
N LEU A 186 3.54 -18.01 -26.51
CA LEU A 186 2.92 -17.74 -25.22
C LEU A 186 1.41 -17.96 -25.34
N HIS A 187 0.85 -18.73 -24.42
CA HIS A 187 -0.60 -18.91 -24.28
C HIS A 187 -1.06 -18.35 -22.94
N VAL A 188 -2.09 -17.52 -22.99
CA VAL A 188 -2.85 -17.10 -21.81
C VAL A 188 -4.08 -17.97 -21.73
N MET A 189 -4.32 -18.55 -20.56
CA MET A 189 -5.42 -19.47 -20.30
C MET A 189 -6.39 -18.89 -19.27
N GLY A 190 -7.64 -19.31 -19.35
CA GLY A 190 -8.67 -19.09 -18.34
C GLY A 190 -9.59 -20.31 -18.25
N LYS A 191 -9.76 -20.85 -17.04
CA LYS A 191 -10.58 -22.02 -16.73
C LYS A 191 -10.28 -23.21 -17.66
N GLY A 192 -9.00 -23.43 -17.93
CA GLY A 192 -8.51 -24.53 -18.78
C GLY A 192 -8.65 -24.31 -20.29
N ARG A 193 -9.09 -23.13 -20.74
CA ARG A 193 -9.19 -22.78 -22.17
C ARG A 193 -8.14 -21.75 -22.55
N VAL A 194 -7.59 -21.86 -23.75
CA VAL A 194 -6.71 -20.83 -24.32
C VAL A 194 -7.56 -19.59 -24.63
N LEU A 195 -7.26 -18.46 -23.99
CA LEU A 195 -7.89 -17.18 -24.24
C LEU A 195 -7.14 -16.38 -25.30
N GLU A 196 -5.81 -16.40 -25.25
CA GLU A 196 -4.93 -15.70 -26.19
C GLU A 196 -3.71 -16.57 -26.50
N SER A 197 -3.22 -16.50 -27.74
CA SER A 197 -1.94 -17.10 -28.16
C SER A 197 -1.13 -16.05 -28.89
N ARG A 198 0.14 -15.91 -28.54
CA ARG A 198 1.01 -14.89 -29.11
C ARG A 198 2.39 -15.45 -29.39
N ALA A 199 2.87 -15.22 -30.61
CA ALA A 199 4.27 -15.46 -30.94
C ALA A 199 5.13 -14.44 -30.19
N LEU A 200 6.13 -14.93 -29.46
CA LEU A 200 7.18 -14.12 -28.88
C LEU A 200 8.33 -14.07 -29.88
N LEU A 201 8.71 -12.86 -30.26
CA LEU A 201 9.90 -12.60 -31.07
C LEU A 201 11.04 -12.13 -30.15
N PRO A 202 12.31 -12.26 -30.58
CA PRO A 202 13.43 -11.71 -29.84
C PRO A 202 13.23 -10.22 -29.48
N GLY A 203 13.42 -9.88 -28.20
CA GLY A 203 13.18 -8.56 -27.65
C GLY A 203 12.22 -8.54 -26.46
N ASP A 204 11.74 -7.36 -26.14
CA ASP A 204 10.80 -7.11 -25.03
C ASP A 204 9.36 -7.40 -25.48
N PHE A 205 8.55 -7.94 -24.57
CA PHE A 205 7.12 -8.11 -24.79
C PHE A 205 6.30 -7.58 -23.62
N LEU A 206 5.09 -7.11 -23.93
CA LEU A 206 4.07 -6.68 -22.99
C LEU A 206 2.70 -7.14 -23.50
N ILE A 207 1.98 -7.89 -22.69
CA ILE A 207 0.68 -8.49 -23.02
C ILE A 207 -0.30 -8.13 -21.91
N GLY A 208 -1.40 -7.47 -22.27
CA GLY A 208 -2.49 -7.22 -21.32
C GLY A 208 -3.24 -8.50 -21.01
N LEU A 209 -3.73 -8.65 -19.78
CA LEU A 209 -4.47 -9.83 -19.36
C LEU A 209 -5.94 -9.51 -19.14
N ALA A 210 -6.81 -10.41 -19.59
CA ALA A 210 -8.22 -10.38 -19.25
C ALA A 210 -8.45 -10.68 -17.76
N SER A 211 -9.61 -10.30 -17.23
CA SER A 211 -9.95 -10.53 -15.82
C SER A 211 -10.06 -12.03 -15.49
N ASP A 212 -10.46 -12.86 -16.44
CA ASP A 212 -10.64 -14.31 -16.28
C ASP A 212 -9.37 -15.14 -16.59
N SER A 213 -8.25 -14.48 -16.91
CA SER A 213 -6.97 -15.16 -17.12
C SER A 213 -6.43 -15.71 -15.80
N ASP A 214 -6.09 -17.00 -15.75
CA ASP A 214 -5.63 -17.70 -14.54
C ASP A 214 -4.25 -18.37 -14.68
N THR A 215 -3.82 -18.65 -15.91
CA THR A 215 -2.58 -19.39 -16.17
C THR A 215 -1.91 -18.85 -17.41
N LEU A 216 -0.59 -18.79 -17.37
CA LEU A 216 0.29 -18.58 -18.50
C LEU A 216 1.01 -19.89 -18.82
N THR A 217 1.14 -20.22 -20.10
CA THR A 217 2.14 -21.19 -20.57
C THR A 217 3.01 -20.56 -21.65
N ILE A 218 4.30 -20.91 -21.66
CA ILE A 218 5.21 -20.62 -22.77
C ILE A 218 5.74 -21.95 -23.25
N SER A 219 5.88 -22.11 -24.57
CA SER A 219 6.45 -23.31 -25.18
C SER A 219 7.34 -22.99 -26.37
N GLY A 220 8.35 -23.84 -26.60
CA GLY A 220 9.29 -23.73 -27.71
C GLY A 220 10.66 -23.19 -27.32
N ALA A 221 11.68 -23.52 -28.12
CA ALA A 221 13.08 -23.14 -27.94
C ALA A 221 13.67 -23.47 -26.53
N GLY A 222 13.15 -24.50 -25.85
CA GLY A 222 13.54 -24.85 -24.49
C GLY A 222 13.09 -23.84 -23.43
N LEU A 223 12.21 -22.91 -23.80
CA LEU A 223 11.66 -21.89 -22.91
C LEU A 223 10.38 -22.35 -22.20
N ASP A 224 10.10 -23.65 -22.18
CA ASP A 224 8.85 -24.22 -21.67
C ASP A 224 8.65 -23.92 -20.18
N ARG A 225 7.51 -23.29 -19.82
CA ARG A 225 7.15 -22.99 -18.43
C ARG A 225 5.66 -22.75 -18.27
N ARG A 226 5.17 -22.87 -17.03
CA ARG A 226 3.79 -22.58 -16.64
C ARG A 226 3.78 -21.71 -15.39
N LEU A 227 3.00 -20.63 -15.41
CA LEU A 227 2.85 -19.72 -14.29
C LEU A 227 1.36 -19.55 -13.95
N ALA A 228 1.00 -19.77 -12.68
CA ALA A 228 -0.31 -19.36 -12.17
C ALA A 228 -0.34 -17.82 -12.06
N LEU A 229 -1.32 -17.20 -12.73
CA LEU A 229 -1.44 -15.76 -12.77
C LEU A 229 -2.12 -15.25 -11.52
N THR A 230 -1.61 -14.13 -10.99
CA THR A 230 -2.19 -13.46 -9.83
C THR A 230 -3.05 -12.27 -10.27
N PRO A 231 -3.77 -11.63 -9.34
CA PRO A 231 -4.47 -10.37 -9.60
C PRO A 231 -3.54 -9.19 -9.93
N TYR A 232 -2.22 -9.36 -9.83
CA TYR A 232 -1.22 -8.32 -10.06
C TYR A 232 -0.54 -8.48 -11.43
N PRO A 233 0.15 -7.43 -11.92
CA PRO A 233 1.06 -7.57 -13.06
C PRO A 233 2.17 -8.58 -12.77
N ALA A 234 2.62 -9.27 -13.82
CA ALA A 234 3.73 -10.22 -13.76
C ALA A 234 4.90 -9.78 -14.66
N ASP A 235 6.11 -10.01 -14.17
CA ASP A 235 7.36 -9.81 -14.89
C ASP A 235 8.16 -11.10 -14.90
N LEU A 236 8.41 -11.65 -16.09
CA LEU A 236 9.14 -12.90 -16.28
C LEU A 236 10.66 -12.69 -16.37
N GLY A 237 11.13 -11.44 -16.35
CA GLY A 237 12.52 -11.10 -16.65
C GLY A 237 12.93 -11.54 -18.05
N LEU A 238 14.22 -11.79 -18.25
CA LEU A 238 14.70 -12.47 -19.45
C LEU A 238 14.38 -13.98 -19.38
N LEU A 239 13.60 -14.47 -20.34
CA LEU A 239 13.31 -15.89 -20.51
C LEU A 239 14.60 -16.63 -20.86
N ARG A 240 14.92 -17.63 -20.04
CA ARG A 240 16.08 -18.50 -20.19
C ARG A 240 15.64 -19.95 -20.41
N PRO A 241 16.42 -20.77 -21.12
CA PRO A 241 16.22 -22.21 -21.17
C PRO A 241 16.33 -22.84 -19.78
N ASP A 242 15.97 -24.12 -19.68
CA ASP A 242 16.05 -24.89 -18.44
C ASP A 242 15.30 -24.23 -17.26
N ALA A 243 14.09 -23.74 -17.53
CA ALA A 243 13.22 -23.23 -16.48
C ALA A 243 12.81 -24.34 -15.50
N ILE A 244 12.32 -23.95 -14.33
CA ILE A 244 11.67 -24.87 -13.40
C ILE A 244 10.55 -25.62 -14.12
N ALA A 245 10.52 -26.95 -13.97
CA ALA A 245 9.50 -27.79 -14.59
C ALA A 245 8.09 -27.41 -14.09
N ALA A 246 7.12 -27.39 -14.99
CA ALA A 246 5.74 -26.95 -14.70
C ALA A 246 5.03 -27.72 -13.58
N GLY A 247 5.47 -28.95 -13.26
CA GLY A 247 4.93 -29.79 -12.19
C GLY A 247 5.80 -29.87 -10.94
N ALA A 248 6.86 -29.05 -10.83
CA ALA A 248 7.72 -29.04 -9.66
C ALA A 248 6.92 -28.64 -8.40
N ALA A 249 7.21 -29.30 -7.28
CA ALA A 249 6.61 -28.95 -5.99
C ALA A 249 7.16 -27.58 -5.54
N LEU A 250 6.28 -26.60 -5.44
CA LEU A 250 6.63 -25.25 -4.97
C LEU A 250 6.59 -25.21 -3.45
N GLU A 251 7.64 -24.64 -2.86
CA GLU A 251 7.71 -24.34 -1.45
C GLU A 251 7.49 -22.84 -1.23
N ALA A 252 6.52 -22.51 -0.36
CA ALA A 252 6.25 -21.13 0.02
C ALA A 252 7.03 -20.76 1.28
N ILE A 253 7.83 -19.70 1.19
CA ILE A 253 8.59 -19.15 2.31
C ILE A 253 7.84 -17.93 2.84
N GLY A 254 7.21 -18.10 4.00
CA GLY A 254 6.55 -17.03 4.73
C GLY A 254 7.50 -16.25 5.63
N PHE A 255 6.98 -15.15 6.19
CA PHE A 255 7.71 -14.32 7.15
C PHE A 255 7.00 -14.20 8.51
N ASP A 256 5.88 -14.88 8.69
CA ASP A 256 5.07 -14.85 9.92
C ASP A 256 5.69 -15.63 11.07
N ASP A 257 6.36 -16.72 10.75
CA ASP A 257 7.07 -17.60 11.66
C ASP A 257 8.47 -17.08 12.04
N VAL A 258 8.97 -16.04 11.36
CA VAL A 258 10.22 -15.35 11.74
C VAL A 258 10.13 -14.80 13.16
N THR A 259 8.98 -14.24 13.54
CA THR A 259 8.82 -13.58 14.85
C THR A 259 7.36 -13.38 15.24
N ILE A 260 7.08 -13.38 16.54
CA ILE A 260 5.81 -12.88 17.08
C ILE A 260 5.82 -11.36 17.31
N LEU A 261 6.98 -10.71 17.24
CA LEU A 261 7.13 -9.28 17.44
C LEU A 261 6.66 -8.50 16.20
N PRO A 262 6.30 -7.21 16.34
CA PRO A 262 5.93 -6.39 15.18
C PRO A 262 7.06 -6.19 14.16
N PHE A 263 8.32 -6.39 14.57
CA PHE A 263 9.52 -6.18 13.76
C PHE A 263 10.68 -7.03 14.28
N GLN A 264 11.40 -7.72 13.39
CA GLN A 264 12.65 -8.42 13.70
C GLN A 264 13.51 -8.60 12.44
N LYS A 265 14.83 -8.66 12.59
CA LYS A 265 15.73 -9.11 11.51
C LYS A 265 15.51 -10.58 11.20
N ILE A 266 15.47 -10.96 9.92
CA ILE A 266 15.32 -12.37 9.54
C ILE A 266 16.62 -13.10 9.91
N PRO A 267 16.58 -14.16 10.76
CA PRO A 267 17.77 -14.89 11.14
C PRO A 267 18.22 -15.82 10.00
N CYS A 268 19.53 -15.98 9.82
CA CYS A 268 20.06 -17.09 9.01
C CYS A 268 19.56 -18.43 9.57
N GLY A 269 19.27 -19.36 8.67
CA GLY A 269 18.61 -20.63 8.97
C GLY A 269 17.08 -20.56 8.89
N HIS A 270 16.46 -19.37 8.83
CA HIS A 270 15.02 -19.26 8.56
C HIS A 270 14.68 -19.92 7.22
N ALA A 271 13.78 -20.88 7.26
CA ALA A 271 13.44 -21.77 6.16
C ALA A 271 14.66 -22.41 5.44
N GLY A 272 15.78 -22.63 6.14
CA GLY A 272 16.99 -23.22 5.58
C GLY A 272 17.80 -22.32 4.63
N LEU A 273 17.59 -20.99 4.71
CA LEU A 273 18.33 -20.00 3.92
C LEU A 273 19.19 -19.11 4.81
N ASP A 274 20.29 -18.62 4.26
CA ASP A 274 21.07 -17.52 4.80
C ASP A 274 20.47 -16.18 4.35
N TRP A 275 20.22 -15.29 5.31
CA TRP A 275 19.55 -14.02 5.06
C TRP A 275 20.46 -12.85 5.38
N ARG A 276 20.53 -11.87 4.48
CA ARG A 276 21.32 -10.66 4.67
C ARG A 276 20.49 -9.42 4.36
N ASN A 277 20.52 -8.47 5.29
CA ASN A 277 19.87 -7.17 5.18
C ASN A 277 18.35 -7.20 4.91
N LEU A 278 17.69 -8.30 5.31
CA LEU A 278 16.23 -8.43 5.29
C LEU A 278 15.71 -8.45 6.73
N ASN A 279 14.64 -7.70 6.98
CA ASN A 279 13.88 -7.76 8.22
C ASN A 279 12.43 -8.13 7.90
N ALA A 280 11.75 -8.77 8.85
CA ALA A 280 10.33 -9.04 8.83
C ALA A 280 9.57 -8.01 9.69
N LEU A 281 8.44 -7.50 9.20
CA LEU A 281 7.55 -6.63 9.98
C LEU A 281 6.09 -6.79 9.63
N THR A 282 5.21 -6.39 10.55
CA THR A 282 3.76 -6.33 10.31
C THR A 282 3.39 -5.07 9.53
N SER A 283 2.36 -5.15 8.68
CA SER A 283 1.91 -4.01 7.84
C SER A 283 1.56 -2.73 8.60
N GLN A 284 1.31 -2.81 9.91
CA GLN A 284 0.96 -1.65 10.74
C GLN A 284 2.12 -1.10 11.56
N TYR A 285 3.30 -1.73 11.52
CA TYR A 285 4.45 -1.30 12.31
C TYR A 285 4.97 0.08 11.88
N VAL A 286 5.05 0.30 10.56
CA VAL A 286 5.51 1.56 9.99
C VAL A 286 4.30 2.42 9.66
N LYS A 287 4.22 3.59 10.32
CA LYS A 287 3.15 4.55 10.08
C LYS A 287 3.35 5.24 8.72
N ASP A 288 2.25 5.55 8.05
CA ASP A 288 2.22 6.37 6.83
C ASP A 288 3.11 5.76 5.71
N SER A 289 3.08 4.43 5.59
CA SER A 289 3.89 3.70 4.62
C SER A 289 3.03 2.75 3.80
N GLU A 290 2.77 3.13 2.55
CA GLU A 290 1.81 2.48 1.68
C GLU A 290 2.26 1.08 1.26
N GLY A 291 3.54 0.91 0.92
CA GLY A 291 4.07 -0.31 0.34
C GLY A 291 4.08 -1.50 1.30
N TYR A 292 4.39 -1.28 2.58
CA TYR A 292 4.36 -2.36 3.59
C TYR A 292 2.95 -2.87 3.87
N LEU A 293 1.91 -2.08 3.57
CA LEU A 293 0.53 -2.52 3.64
C LEU A 293 0.09 -3.13 2.30
N ASN A 294 0.24 -2.38 1.21
CA ASN A 294 -0.31 -2.74 -0.09
C ASN A 294 0.39 -3.99 -0.70
N GLY A 295 1.65 -4.20 -0.33
CA GLY A 295 2.46 -5.36 -0.69
C GLY A 295 2.38 -6.55 0.28
N ASN A 296 1.65 -6.42 1.40
CA ASN A 296 1.46 -7.50 2.37
C ASN A 296 0.26 -8.36 1.96
N LEU A 297 0.54 -9.41 1.20
CA LEU A 297 -0.44 -10.35 0.67
C LEU A 297 -0.83 -11.40 1.72
N SER A 298 0.10 -11.76 2.61
CA SER A 298 -0.10 -12.75 3.68
C SER A 298 -1.02 -12.26 4.81
N ARG A 299 -1.27 -10.94 4.92
CA ARG A 299 -1.93 -10.25 6.04
C ARG A 299 -1.21 -10.39 7.39
N GLY A 300 0.01 -10.90 7.36
CA GLY A 300 0.85 -11.08 8.53
C GLY A 300 2.08 -10.19 8.42
N ARG A 301 3.23 -10.80 8.16
CA ARG A 301 4.51 -10.15 8.01
C ARG A 301 5.03 -10.22 6.59
N VAL A 302 5.70 -9.14 6.21
CA VAL A 302 6.46 -9.02 4.97
C VAL A 302 7.93 -8.91 5.28
N ALA A 303 8.78 -9.33 4.35
CA ALA A 303 10.19 -9.00 4.37
C ALA A 303 10.43 -7.66 3.66
N TYR A 304 11.52 -6.97 4.00
CA TYR A 304 11.92 -5.77 3.28
C TYR A 304 13.43 -5.52 3.35
N THR A 305 13.97 -4.82 2.34
CA THR A 305 15.37 -4.42 2.29
C THR A 305 15.66 -3.30 3.29
N SER A 306 16.54 -3.53 4.27
CA SER A 306 16.80 -2.52 5.31
C SER A 306 17.58 -1.34 4.76
N SER A 307 17.13 -0.13 5.11
CA SER A 307 17.72 1.15 4.67
C SER A 307 17.92 1.27 3.15
N GLY A 308 17.17 0.49 2.37
CA GLY A 308 17.24 0.43 0.90
C GLY A 308 18.56 -0.13 0.34
N HIS A 309 19.48 -0.56 1.21
CA HIS A 309 20.70 -1.22 0.78
C HIS A 309 20.39 -2.60 0.19
N PRO A 310 21.29 -3.13 -0.67
CA PRO A 310 21.15 -4.47 -1.20
C PRO A 310 20.93 -5.51 -0.11
N ALA A 311 20.04 -6.45 -0.39
CA ALA A 311 19.67 -7.53 0.51
C ALA A 311 19.71 -8.86 -0.23
N GLU A 312 19.99 -9.95 0.47
CA GLU A 312 20.29 -11.24 -0.15
C GLU A 312 19.62 -12.37 0.62
N PHE A 313 19.21 -13.40 -0.11
CA PHE A 313 18.96 -14.72 0.44
C PHE A 313 19.76 -15.77 -0.34
N ALA A 314 20.33 -16.74 0.36
CA ALA A 314 21.26 -17.70 -0.22
C ALA A 314 21.17 -19.08 0.46
N ALA A 315 21.71 -20.09 -0.21
CA ALA A 315 21.92 -21.42 0.35
C ALA A 315 23.20 -22.04 -0.22
N ALA A 316 23.82 -22.93 0.54
CA ALA A 316 24.99 -23.68 0.07
C ALA A 316 24.65 -24.65 -1.06
N THR A 317 23.47 -25.28 -1.00
CA THR A 317 22.95 -26.16 -2.06
C THR A 317 22.09 -25.37 -3.04
N PRO A 318 22.24 -25.58 -4.37
CA PRO A 318 21.39 -24.91 -5.34
C PRO A 318 19.90 -25.18 -5.12
N PHE A 319 19.07 -24.17 -5.38
CA PHE A 319 17.61 -24.23 -5.33
C PHE A 319 17.01 -23.56 -6.56
N GLY A 320 15.79 -23.92 -6.93
CA GLY A 320 15.01 -23.23 -7.96
C GLY A 320 14.37 -21.96 -7.41
N PHE A 321 14.61 -20.81 -8.05
CA PHE A 321 13.94 -19.55 -7.74
C PHE A 321 12.73 -19.37 -8.65
N HIS A 322 11.54 -19.68 -8.12
CA HIS A 322 10.30 -19.64 -8.89
C HIS A 322 9.78 -18.22 -9.06
N SER A 323 9.44 -17.55 -7.95
CA SER A 323 8.94 -16.16 -7.99
C SER A 323 8.91 -15.49 -6.62
N ILE A 324 8.65 -14.18 -6.64
CA ILE A 324 8.44 -13.34 -5.46
C ILE A 324 7.56 -12.14 -5.82
N MET A 325 6.84 -11.60 -4.84
CA MET A 325 6.09 -10.35 -4.97
C MET A 325 6.94 -9.19 -4.48
N LEU A 326 7.09 -8.15 -5.31
CA LEU A 326 7.90 -6.97 -5.00
C LEU A 326 7.03 -5.72 -4.98
N THR A 327 7.22 -4.86 -3.98
CA THR A 327 6.49 -3.59 -3.82
C THR A 327 7.47 -2.49 -3.39
N ALA A 328 7.32 -1.26 -3.89
CA ALA A 328 8.07 -0.12 -3.36
C ALA A 328 7.53 0.22 -1.97
N ALA A 329 8.39 0.43 -0.96
CA ALA A 329 7.92 0.62 0.40
C ALA A 329 7.10 1.91 0.62
N TRP A 330 7.39 2.97 -0.14
CA TRP A 330 6.81 4.29 0.07
C TRP A 330 6.17 4.82 -1.20
N LEU A 331 5.06 5.53 -1.09
CA LEU A 331 4.49 6.21 -2.25
C LEU A 331 5.43 7.27 -2.84
N ALA A 332 6.34 7.84 -2.05
CA ALA A 332 7.39 8.73 -2.54
C ALA A 332 8.41 8.04 -3.47
N SER A 333 8.45 6.70 -3.45
CA SER A 333 9.27 5.85 -4.31
C SER A 333 8.47 5.16 -5.43
N GLU A 334 7.28 5.67 -5.75
CA GLU A 334 6.49 5.16 -6.87
C GLU A 334 7.29 5.23 -8.18
N GLY A 335 7.43 4.10 -8.87
CA GLY A 335 8.25 4.00 -10.08
C GLY A 335 9.73 3.68 -9.83
N GLU A 336 10.13 3.39 -8.59
CA GLU A 336 11.46 2.85 -8.29
C GLU A 336 11.71 1.55 -9.07
N VAL A 337 12.98 1.20 -9.29
CA VAL A 337 13.37 -0.01 -10.01
C VAL A 337 14.20 -0.89 -9.09
N ALA A 338 13.72 -2.11 -8.84
CA ALA A 338 14.52 -3.16 -8.23
C ALA A 338 15.47 -3.76 -9.27
N LEU A 339 16.72 -3.96 -8.90
CA LEU A 339 17.65 -4.83 -9.61
C LEU A 339 17.70 -6.17 -8.87
N VAL A 340 17.24 -7.22 -9.53
CA VAL A 340 17.25 -8.59 -9.00
C VAL A 340 18.31 -9.39 -9.75
N GLU A 341 19.34 -9.77 -9.03
CA GLU A 341 20.46 -10.55 -9.54
C GLU A 341 20.43 -11.94 -8.91
N SER A 342 20.65 -12.96 -9.72
CA SER A 342 20.66 -14.36 -9.29
C SER A 342 21.96 -15.02 -9.72
N TRP A 343 22.59 -15.77 -8.81
CA TRP A 343 23.86 -16.45 -9.05
C TRP A 343 23.74 -17.94 -8.82
N LEU A 344 24.51 -18.71 -9.58
CA LEU A 344 24.84 -20.11 -9.30
C LEU A 344 26.32 -20.17 -8.95
N HIS A 345 26.63 -20.37 -7.68
CA HIS A 345 27.96 -20.13 -7.12
C HIS A 345 28.44 -18.69 -7.40
N ASP A 346 29.51 -18.52 -8.16
CA ASP A 346 30.06 -17.21 -8.54
C ASP A 346 29.56 -16.71 -9.91
N GLU A 347 28.84 -17.54 -10.66
CA GLU A 347 28.32 -17.20 -11.98
C GLU A 347 27.00 -16.44 -11.86
N LEU A 348 26.92 -15.25 -12.48
CA LEU A 348 25.67 -14.49 -12.58
C LEU A 348 24.78 -15.12 -13.66
N VAL A 349 23.71 -15.80 -13.24
CA VAL A 349 22.77 -16.48 -14.15
C VAL A 349 21.66 -15.55 -14.63
N ALA A 350 21.25 -14.57 -13.81
CA ALA A 350 20.23 -13.61 -14.17
C ALA A 350 20.44 -12.23 -13.53
N SER A 351 20.04 -11.20 -14.26
CA SER A 351 20.00 -9.81 -13.80
C SER A 351 18.84 -9.12 -14.50
N ASP A 352 17.80 -8.77 -13.74
CA ASP A 352 16.56 -8.19 -14.26
C ASP A 352 16.20 -6.92 -13.49
N GLU A 353 15.65 -5.94 -14.23
CA GLU A 353 15.16 -4.68 -13.69
C GLU A 353 13.65 -4.69 -13.58
N ILE A 354 13.15 -4.56 -12.36
CA ILE A 354 11.72 -4.67 -12.04
C ILE A 354 11.20 -3.33 -11.54
N ALA A 355 10.42 -2.65 -12.36
CA ALA A 355 9.69 -1.45 -11.95
C ALA A 355 8.71 -1.79 -10.81
N LEU A 356 8.78 -1.04 -9.73
CA LEU A 356 8.01 -1.20 -8.51
C LEU A 356 6.92 -0.13 -8.39
N SER A 357 5.85 -0.47 -7.69
CA SER A 357 4.81 0.46 -7.24
C SER A 357 4.62 0.30 -5.74
N ALA A 358 4.28 1.38 -5.04
CA ALA A 358 3.84 1.35 -3.66
C ALA A 358 2.33 1.10 -3.55
N LEU A 359 1.60 1.19 -4.66
CA LEU A 359 0.16 1.01 -4.70
C LEU A 359 -0.24 -0.45 -4.93
N ALA A 360 0.56 -1.22 -5.67
CA ALA A 360 0.36 -2.65 -5.87
C ALA A 360 1.70 -3.39 -6.03
N PRO A 361 1.77 -4.67 -5.59
CA PRO A 361 2.92 -5.51 -5.90
C PRO A 361 3.01 -5.83 -7.38
N VAL A 362 4.21 -6.21 -7.81
CA VAL A 362 4.48 -6.90 -9.08
C VAL A 362 4.99 -8.30 -8.80
N HIS A 363 4.47 -9.29 -9.53
CA HIS A 363 4.88 -10.68 -9.44
C HIS A 363 6.11 -10.90 -10.33
N TYR A 364 7.31 -10.89 -9.73
CA TYR A 364 8.52 -11.26 -10.46
C TYR A 364 8.69 -12.78 -10.46
N ALA A 365 8.71 -13.38 -11.65
CA ALA A 365 8.67 -14.83 -11.84
C ALA A 365 9.69 -15.31 -12.89
N PRO A 366 10.99 -15.29 -12.57
CA PRO A 366 12.02 -15.70 -13.52
C PRO A 366 12.08 -17.22 -13.72
N MET A 367 11.54 -18.01 -12.77
CA MET A 367 11.46 -19.48 -12.83
C MET A 367 12.80 -20.16 -13.13
N LEU A 368 13.87 -19.70 -12.47
CA LEU A 368 15.24 -20.20 -12.65
C LEU A 368 15.39 -21.55 -11.94
N LYS A 369 15.87 -22.57 -12.65
CA LYS A 369 15.98 -23.95 -12.12
C LYS A 369 17.00 -24.12 -11.00
N ALA A 370 18.11 -23.39 -11.04
CA ALA A 370 19.17 -23.52 -10.05
C ALA A 370 19.89 -22.18 -9.80
N VAL A 371 19.88 -21.74 -8.56
CA VAL A 371 20.63 -20.60 -8.02
C VAL A 371 21.13 -20.96 -6.61
N THR A 372 22.20 -20.32 -6.15
CA THR A 372 22.66 -20.39 -4.75
C THR A 372 22.46 -19.07 -4.02
N ARG A 373 22.29 -17.96 -4.74
CA ARG A 373 22.09 -16.63 -4.15
C ARG A 373 21.18 -15.78 -5.02
N VAL A 374 20.29 -15.04 -4.39
CA VAL A 374 19.53 -13.95 -5.01
C VAL A 374 19.79 -12.67 -4.22
N ARG A 375 20.10 -11.58 -4.93
CA ARG A 375 20.32 -10.24 -4.38
C ARG A 375 19.28 -9.31 -4.95
N ILE A 376 18.69 -8.51 -4.08
CA ILE A 376 17.70 -7.50 -4.43
C ILE A 376 18.26 -6.16 -3.97
N SER A 377 18.35 -5.23 -4.90
CA SER A 377 18.71 -3.83 -4.64
C SER A 377 17.76 -2.89 -5.38
N THR A 378 17.80 -1.59 -5.09
CA THR A 378 17.02 -0.59 -5.82
C THR A 378 17.95 0.50 -6.36
N LYS A 379 17.62 1.10 -7.51
CA LYS A 379 18.50 2.06 -8.19
C LYS A 379 18.79 3.29 -7.34
N HIS A 380 17.84 3.71 -6.50
CA HIS A 380 17.97 4.89 -5.65
C HIS A 380 17.90 4.60 -4.14
N TYR A 381 18.18 3.36 -3.72
CA TYR A 381 18.23 2.99 -2.30
C TYR A 381 16.92 3.25 -1.53
N TRP A 382 15.78 3.14 -2.20
CA TRP A 382 14.49 3.02 -1.52
C TRP A 382 14.26 1.59 -1.07
N GLN A 383 13.58 1.40 0.07
CA GLN A 383 13.23 0.06 0.52
C GLN A 383 12.29 -0.62 -0.47
N ALA A 384 12.56 -1.90 -0.75
CA ALA A 384 11.65 -2.80 -1.43
C ALA A 384 11.04 -3.75 -0.40
N VAL A 385 9.75 -4.02 -0.54
CA VAL A 385 8.96 -4.98 0.25
C VAL A 385 8.79 -6.26 -0.56
N LEU A 386 8.92 -7.38 0.13
CA LEU A 386 8.93 -8.73 -0.42
C LEU A 386 7.85 -9.56 0.28
N ASP A 387 7.05 -10.28 -0.48
CA ASP A 387 6.10 -11.28 0.00
C ASP A 387 5.97 -12.44 -0.98
N GLY A 388 5.33 -13.54 -0.59
CA GLY A 388 5.01 -14.66 -1.47
C GLY A 388 6.23 -15.26 -2.18
N LEU A 389 7.35 -15.44 -1.47
CA LEU A 389 8.54 -16.08 -2.02
C LEU A 389 8.26 -17.57 -2.27
N LEU A 390 8.45 -18.01 -3.51
CA LEU A 390 8.27 -19.39 -3.95
C LEU A 390 9.59 -19.95 -4.47
N LEU A 391 9.98 -21.12 -3.94
CA LEU A 391 11.20 -21.84 -4.30
C LEU A 391 10.89 -23.30 -4.70
N VAL A 392 11.88 -23.97 -5.27
CA VAL A 392 11.92 -25.43 -5.49
C VAL A 392 13.22 -25.95 -4.90
N ARG A 393 13.18 -27.03 -4.10
CA ARG A 393 14.37 -27.58 -3.43
C ARG A 393 14.43 -29.10 -3.55
#